data_AF-A0AA37BV47-F1
#
_entry.id   AF-A0AA37BV47-F1
#
_cell.length_a   1.000
_cell.length_b   1.000
_cell.length_c   1.000
_cell.angle_alpha   90.00
_cell.angle_beta   90.00
_cell.angle_gamma   90.00
#
_symmetry.space_group_name_H-M   'P 1'
#
loop_
_entity.id
_entity.type
_entity.pdbx_description
1 polymer ?
#
loop_
_entity_poly.entity_id
_entity_poly.type
_entity_poly.pdbx_seq_one_letter_code
_entity_poly.pdbx_strand_id
1 'polypeptide(L)'
;MTGVSASTAGGAHAGGVHGASRGTPAVRQAGVWNIANILTMIRLLLVPGFVALLLADGGYDPAWRALAWAAFAVAMITDVFDGHIARTYNLVTDFGKIADPIADKAIMGAALICLSWLGELPWWVTAVILGRELGITVLRFWVIRFGVIPASRGGKLKTLAQGTAAGMYVLALTGPLATLRFWVMAVAVVLTVATGLDYVRQAVVLRRAGLAAERAARRDAATGPEGTVGEVGPAVPTATASEALVATAASAAGPAERTGEAPPAAAERAGQAREQSQEAAGARQGGGETRR
;
A
#
# COMPACT_ATOMS: atom_id res chain seq x y z
N MET A 1 -68.24 -11.08 48.79
CA MET A 1 -68.89 -12.35 48.42
C MET A 1 -69.77 -12.08 47.21
N THR A 2 -69.69 -12.96 46.20
CA THR A 2 -70.58 -13.10 45.01
C THR A 2 -70.66 -11.89 44.07
N GLY A 3 -70.34 -11.92 42.78
CA GLY A 3 -70.27 -13.01 41.80
C GLY A 3 -71.18 -12.66 40.60
N VAL A 4 -70.61 -12.66 39.38
CA VAL A 4 -71.26 -12.98 38.07
C VAL A 4 -72.25 -11.90 37.51
N SER A 5 -72.36 -11.51 36.23
CA SER A 5 -72.08 -12.06 34.87
C SER A 5 -71.81 -10.87 33.91
N ALA A 6 -70.80 -10.87 33.03
CA ALA A 6 -70.72 -11.47 31.68
C ALA A 6 -71.65 -10.86 30.61
N SER A 7 -71.08 -10.26 29.54
CA SER A 7 -71.37 -10.66 28.14
C SER A 7 -70.54 -9.88 27.08
N THR A 8 -69.70 -10.65 26.37
CA THR A 8 -69.43 -10.68 24.91
C THR A 8 -69.08 -9.43 24.09
N ALA A 9 -67.87 -9.47 23.50
CA ALA A 9 -67.56 -9.53 22.05
C ALA A 9 -66.14 -8.95 21.88
N GLY A 10 -65.12 -9.68 21.43
CA GLY A 10 -65.03 -10.37 20.15
C GLY A 10 -63.97 -9.63 19.32
N GLY A 11 -62.86 -10.29 18.99
CA GLY A 11 -61.85 -9.69 18.09
C GLY A 11 -60.43 -10.16 18.38
N ALA A 12 -60.06 -11.29 17.78
CA ALA A 12 -58.67 -11.73 17.68
C ALA A 12 -57.86 -10.73 16.86
N HIS A 13 -56.64 -10.39 17.32
CA HIS A 13 -55.57 -10.03 16.40
C HIS A 13 -54.25 -10.66 16.83
N ALA A 14 -53.66 -11.30 15.83
CA ALA A 14 -52.46 -12.11 15.84
C ALA A 14 -51.22 -11.32 16.29
N GLY A 15 -50.23 -12.10 16.72
CA GLY A 15 -48.97 -11.62 17.27
C GLY A 15 -48.17 -10.77 16.29
N GLY A 16 -47.58 -9.71 16.83
CA GLY A 16 -46.44 -9.02 16.27
C GLY A 16 -45.28 -9.16 17.22
N VAL A 17 -44.41 -10.14 16.99
CA VAL A 17 -43.08 -10.17 17.60
C VAL A 17 -42.34 -8.95 17.03
N HIS A 18 -42.17 -7.91 17.85
CA HIS A 18 -41.36 -6.76 17.50
C HIS A 18 -39.91 -7.22 17.33
N GLY A 19 -39.54 -7.54 16.09
CA GLY A 19 -38.17 -7.66 15.66
C GLY A 19 -37.47 -6.33 15.88
N ALA A 20 -36.68 -6.25 16.95
CA ALA A 20 -35.73 -5.18 17.16
C ALA A 20 -34.80 -5.12 15.93
N SER A 21 -35.02 -4.11 15.09
CA SER A 21 -34.09 -3.71 14.04
C SER A 21 -32.77 -3.37 14.73
N ARG A 22 -31.81 -4.30 14.67
CA ARG A 22 -30.42 -4.01 15.04
C ARG A 22 -29.91 -3.03 14.01
N GLY A 23 -29.97 -1.75 14.34
CA GLY A 23 -29.38 -0.70 13.53
C GLY A 23 -27.94 -1.07 13.20
N THR A 24 -27.66 -1.26 11.91
CA THR A 24 -26.30 -1.32 11.40
C THR A 24 -25.53 -0.14 12.00
N PRO A 25 -24.36 -0.34 12.64
CA PRO A 25 -23.59 0.78 13.17
C PRO A 25 -23.30 1.72 12.00
N ALA A 26 -23.92 2.89 12.03
CA ALA A 26 -23.71 3.92 11.03
C ALA A 26 -22.24 4.33 11.14
N VAL A 27 -21.43 3.87 10.17
CA VAL A 27 -20.04 4.31 10.04
C VAL A 27 -20.10 5.82 9.88
N ARG A 28 -19.71 6.58 10.91
CA ARG A 28 -19.66 8.05 10.84
C ARG A 28 -18.68 8.40 9.72
N GLN A 29 -19.22 8.81 8.58
CA GLN A 29 -18.41 9.35 7.49
C GLN A 29 -17.74 10.62 8.01
N ALA A 30 -16.43 10.68 7.94
CA ALA A 30 -15.70 11.89 8.30
C ALA A 30 -16.16 13.03 7.38
N GLY A 31 -16.41 14.21 7.94
CA GLY A 31 -16.75 15.39 7.16
C GLY A 31 -15.58 15.79 6.24
N VAL A 32 -15.90 16.51 5.15
CA VAL A 32 -14.92 17.12 4.23
C VAL A 32 -13.97 18.06 4.98
N TRP A 33 -14.44 18.67 6.06
CA TRP A 33 -13.66 19.48 6.98
C TRP A 33 -12.95 18.63 8.03
N ASN A 34 -12.02 17.81 7.58
CA ASN A 34 -11.09 17.09 8.45
C ASN A 34 -9.66 17.57 8.19
N ILE A 35 -8.78 17.33 9.16
CA ILE A 35 -7.39 17.81 9.12
C ILE A 35 -6.64 17.29 7.89
N ALA A 36 -6.83 16.02 7.51
CA ALA A 36 -6.16 15.44 6.35
C ALA A 36 -6.57 16.17 5.06
N ASN A 37 -7.86 16.43 4.87
CA ASN A 37 -8.33 17.14 3.68
C ASN A 37 -7.84 18.60 3.60
N ILE A 38 -7.77 19.30 4.73
CA ILE A 38 -7.22 20.66 4.78
C ILE A 38 -5.74 20.63 4.36
N LEU A 39 -4.97 19.63 4.83
CA LEU A 39 -3.58 19.45 4.43
C LEU A 39 -3.45 19.18 2.92
N THR A 40 -4.30 18.32 2.34
CA THR A 40 -4.36 18.07 0.89
C THR A 40 -4.68 19.35 0.12
N MET A 41 -5.66 20.16 0.58
CA MET A 41 -6.02 21.43 -0.06
C MET A 41 -4.89 22.46 0.00
N ILE A 42 -4.22 22.57 1.15
CA ILE A 42 -3.03 23.41 1.32
C ILE A 42 -1.94 22.94 0.35
N ARG A 43 -1.67 21.63 0.23
CA ARG A 43 -0.70 21.10 -0.74
C ARG A 43 -1.04 21.51 -2.16
N LEU A 44 -2.32 21.40 -2.55
CA LEU A 44 -2.76 21.78 -3.89
C LEU A 44 -2.54 23.27 -4.16
N LEU A 45 -2.70 24.13 -3.15
CA LEU A 45 -2.39 25.56 -3.23
C LEU A 45 -0.87 25.85 -3.21
N LEU A 46 -0.08 25.02 -2.54
CA LEU A 46 1.38 25.11 -2.54
C LEU A 46 1.98 24.83 -3.92
N VAL A 47 1.34 24.03 -4.77
CA VAL A 47 1.84 23.72 -6.13
C VAL A 47 2.01 24.99 -7.00
N PRO A 48 0.99 25.84 -7.23
CA PRO A 48 1.18 27.07 -7.99
C PRO A 48 2.13 28.05 -7.28
N GLY A 49 2.13 28.09 -5.94
CA GLY A 49 3.10 28.89 -5.18
C GLY A 49 4.54 28.45 -5.42
N PHE A 50 4.80 27.14 -5.39
CA PHE A 50 6.09 26.54 -5.70
C PHE A 50 6.54 26.88 -7.13
N VAL A 51 5.64 26.76 -8.11
CA VAL A 51 5.95 27.11 -9.52
C VAL A 51 6.31 28.59 -9.64
N ALA A 52 5.54 29.48 -9.01
CA ALA A 52 5.82 30.90 -9.00
C ALA A 52 7.18 31.23 -8.37
N LEU A 53 7.50 30.61 -7.23
CA LEU A 53 8.79 30.78 -6.56
C LEU A 53 9.96 30.24 -7.40
N LEU A 54 9.81 29.07 -8.02
CA LEU A 54 10.87 28.45 -8.81
C LEU A 54 11.15 29.21 -10.12
N LEU A 55 10.14 29.82 -10.73
CA LEU A 55 10.29 30.58 -11.97
C LEU A 55 10.51 32.08 -11.72
N ALA A 56 10.49 32.53 -10.47
CA ALA A 56 10.75 33.92 -10.11
C ALA A 56 12.15 34.34 -10.55
N ASP A 57 12.25 35.58 -11.05
CA ASP A 57 13.50 36.18 -11.51
C ASP A 57 14.30 35.29 -12.49
N GLY A 58 13.58 34.63 -13.40
CA GLY A 58 14.17 33.73 -14.40
C GLY A 58 14.61 32.37 -13.85
N GLY A 59 14.41 32.08 -12.57
CA GLY A 59 14.62 30.77 -11.95
C GLY A 59 16.06 30.43 -11.56
N TYR A 60 16.96 31.41 -11.58
CA TYR A 60 18.36 31.22 -11.22
C TYR A 60 18.79 31.98 -9.96
N ASP A 61 17.94 32.87 -9.43
CA ASP A 61 18.23 33.57 -8.19
C ASP A 61 18.27 32.60 -6.99
N PRO A 62 19.37 32.58 -6.21
CA PRO A 62 19.52 31.65 -5.09
C PRO A 62 18.48 31.79 -3.97
N ALA A 63 18.01 33.01 -3.70
CA ALA A 63 17.03 33.26 -2.64
C ALA A 63 15.65 32.72 -3.04
N TRP A 64 15.21 32.99 -4.26
CA TRP A 64 13.98 32.43 -4.81
C TRP A 64 14.01 30.89 -4.88
N ARG A 65 15.15 30.31 -5.26
CA ARG A 65 15.34 28.86 -5.27
C ARG A 65 15.34 28.24 -3.87
N ALA A 66 15.89 28.91 -2.87
CA ALA A 66 15.82 28.46 -1.49
C ALA A 66 14.36 28.46 -0.97
N LEU A 67 13.57 29.49 -1.31
CA LEU A 67 12.15 29.55 -0.98
C LEU A 67 11.34 28.48 -1.72
N ALA A 68 11.60 28.27 -3.02
CA ALA A 68 10.98 27.20 -3.80
C ALA A 68 11.31 25.81 -3.21
N TRP A 69 12.56 25.60 -2.82
CA TRP A 69 12.99 24.37 -2.16
C TRP A 69 12.27 24.16 -0.83
N ALA A 70 12.15 25.20 -0.01
CA ALA A 70 11.43 25.14 1.26
C ALA A 70 9.95 24.79 1.04
N ALA A 71 9.28 25.43 0.08
CA ALA A 71 7.90 25.12 -0.28
C ALA A 71 7.74 23.67 -0.77
N PHE A 72 8.66 23.19 -1.62
CA PHE A 72 8.70 21.80 -2.09
C PHE A 72 8.90 20.81 -0.94
N ALA A 73 9.86 21.07 -0.05
CA ALA A 73 10.15 20.22 1.10
C ALA A 73 8.95 20.15 2.05
N VAL A 74 8.33 21.29 2.36
CA VAL A 74 7.09 21.34 3.18
C VAL A 74 6.00 20.51 2.51
N ALA A 75 5.73 20.70 1.21
CA ALA A 75 4.70 19.95 0.50
C ALA A 75 4.93 18.43 0.54
N MET A 76 6.17 17.98 0.34
CA MET A 76 6.58 16.56 0.39
C MET A 76 6.51 15.98 1.80
N ILE A 77 6.86 16.76 2.82
CA ILE A 77 6.81 16.30 4.22
C ILE A 77 5.35 16.18 4.68
N THR A 78 4.51 17.18 4.37
CA THR A 78 3.09 17.19 4.72
C THR A 78 2.35 15.97 4.14
N ASP A 79 2.77 15.46 2.96
CA ASP A 79 2.23 14.27 2.28
C ASP A 79 2.43 12.96 3.05
N VAL A 80 3.54 12.87 3.76
CA VAL A 80 3.81 11.70 4.59
C VAL A 80 2.96 11.77 5.87
N PHE A 81 2.80 12.97 6.41
CA PHE A 81 2.09 13.18 7.67
C PHE A 81 0.57 13.07 7.52
N ASP A 82 -0.05 13.67 6.51
CA ASP A 82 -1.50 13.56 6.30
C ASP A 82 -1.92 12.12 5.94
N GLY A 83 -1.14 11.42 5.11
CA GLY A 83 -1.37 10.02 4.79
C GLY A 83 -1.26 9.12 6.01
N HIS A 84 -0.38 9.45 6.97
CA HIS A 84 -0.31 8.74 8.24
C HIS A 84 -1.53 9.04 9.14
N ILE A 85 -1.89 10.32 9.30
CA ILE A 85 -3.01 10.75 10.14
C ILE A 85 -4.34 10.21 9.58
N ALA A 86 -4.58 10.30 8.28
CA ALA A 86 -5.82 9.81 7.66
C ALA A 86 -6.04 8.30 7.91
N ARG A 87 -4.97 7.51 7.84
CA ARG A 87 -5.01 6.05 8.07
C ARG A 87 -5.15 5.67 9.53
N THR A 88 -4.50 6.42 10.42
CA THR A 88 -4.55 6.15 11.87
C THR A 88 -5.88 6.55 12.49
N TYR A 89 -6.49 7.65 12.02
CA TYR A 89 -7.74 8.18 12.57
C TYR A 89 -8.99 7.84 11.75
N ASN A 90 -8.86 7.00 10.71
CA ASN A 90 -9.95 6.59 9.81
C ASN A 90 -10.74 7.78 9.22
N LEU A 91 -10.04 8.90 8.95
CA LEU A 91 -10.63 10.16 8.44
C LEU A 91 -10.72 10.15 6.91
N VAL A 92 -11.15 9.03 6.33
CA VAL A 92 -11.19 8.86 4.88
C VAL A 92 -12.49 9.45 4.33
N THR A 93 -12.37 10.43 3.43
CA THR A 93 -13.51 11.05 2.72
C THR A 93 -13.46 10.73 1.23
N ASP A 94 -14.61 10.81 0.55
CA ASP A 94 -14.66 10.56 -0.90
C ASP A 94 -13.92 11.62 -1.70
N PHE A 95 -13.88 12.87 -1.21
CA PHE A 95 -13.06 13.92 -1.79
C PHE A 95 -11.57 13.61 -1.66
N GLY A 96 -11.11 13.23 -0.46
CA GLY A 96 -9.70 12.89 -0.21
C GLY A 96 -9.21 11.73 -1.10
N LYS A 97 -10.06 10.71 -1.32
CA LYS A 97 -9.74 9.58 -2.23
C LYS A 97 -9.41 10.02 -3.67
N ILE A 98 -9.99 11.13 -4.12
CA ILE A 98 -9.77 11.67 -5.48
C ILE A 98 -8.66 12.74 -5.49
N ALA A 99 -8.65 13.60 -4.47
CA ALA A 99 -7.69 14.69 -4.36
C ALA A 99 -6.26 14.20 -4.07
N ASP A 100 -6.09 13.21 -3.19
CA ASP A 100 -4.76 12.72 -2.79
C ASP A 100 -3.94 12.21 -4.00
N PRO A 101 -4.44 11.32 -4.89
CA PRO A 101 -3.65 10.85 -6.03
C PRO A 101 -3.23 11.94 -7.03
N ILE A 102 -3.96 13.06 -7.05
CA ILE A 102 -3.66 14.23 -7.88
C ILE A 102 -2.61 15.08 -7.17
N ALA A 103 -2.83 15.42 -5.91
CA ALA A 103 -1.93 16.24 -5.10
C ALA A 103 -0.55 15.56 -4.91
N ASP A 104 -0.51 14.25 -4.63
CA ASP A 104 0.70 13.42 -4.54
C ASP A 104 1.62 13.62 -5.75
N LYS A 105 1.04 13.74 -6.95
CA LYS A 105 1.80 13.83 -8.20
C LYS A 105 2.00 15.25 -8.68
N ALA A 106 1.15 16.19 -8.27
CA ALA A 106 1.18 17.55 -8.75
C ALA A 106 2.47 18.27 -8.37
N ILE A 107 2.93 18.15 -7.12
CA ILE A 107 4.17 18.83 -6.69
C ILE A 107 5.42 18.29 -7.38
N MET A 108 5.53 16.96 -7.46
CA MET A 108 6.66 16.30 -8.14
C MET A 108 6.65 16.60 -9.64
N GLY A 109 5.46 16.53 -10.25
CA GLY A 109 5.32 16.80 -11.68
C GLY A 109 5.60 18.25 -12.03
N ALA A 110 5.11 19.19 -11.22
CA ALA A 110 5.41 20.60 -11.37
C ALA A 110 6.92 20.87 -11.28
N ALA A 111 7.61 20.25 -10.32
CA ALA A 111 9.06 20.38 -10.17
C ALA A 111 9.79 19.89 -11.43
N LEU A 112 9.51 18.69 -11.91
CA LEU A 112 10.18 18.14 -13.10
C LEU A 112 9.92 18.95 -14.37
N ILE A 113 8.68 19.42 -14.56
CA ILE A 113 8.32 20.27 -15.71
C ILE A 113 9.07 21.60 -15.64
N CYS A 114 9.05 22.29 -14.49
CA CYS A 114 9.73 23.57 -14.33
C CYS A 114 11.25 23.43 -14.51
N LEU A 115 11.86 22.39 -13.95
CA LEU A 115 13.29 22.12 -14.12
C LEU A 115 13.67 21.83 -15.58
N SER A 116 12.78 21.18 -16.34
CA SER A 116 12.99 20.97 -17.78
C SER A 116 12.81 22.26 -18.58
N TRP A 117 11.86 23.09 -18.16
CA TRP A 117 11.62 24.41 -18.73
C TRP A 117 12.81 25.36 -18.54
N LEU A 118 13.44 25.32 -17.36
CA LEU A 118 14.68 26.05 -17.03
C LEU A 118 15.94 25.45 -17.69
N GLY A 119 15.79 24.38 -18.48
CA GLY A 119 16.90 23.73 -19.20
C GLY A 119 17.85 22.92 -18.30
N GLU A 120 17.53 22.72 -17.03
CA GLU A 120 18.39 21.98 -16.09
C GLU A 120 18.20 20.47 -16.19
N LEU A 121 17.02 20.03 -16.61
CA LEU A 121 16.68 18.64 -16.78
C LEU A 121 16.31 18.34 -18.25
N PRO A 122 16.88 17.29 -18.87
CA PRO A 122 16.45 16.88 -20.20
C PRO A 122 14.98 16.42 -20.21
N TRP A 123 14.21 16.88 -21.20
CA TRP A 123 12.78 16.55 -21.32
C TRP A 123 12.48 15.05 -21.35
N TRP A 124 13.40 14.22 -21.85
CA TRP A 124 13.21 12.77 -21.85
C TRP A 124 13.16 12.19 -20.42
N VAL A 125 13.89 12.76 -19.46
CA VAL A 125 13.86 12.34 -18.05
C VAL A 125 12.47 12.61 -17.47
N THR A 126 11.96 13.83 -17.67
CA THR A 126 10.62 14.23 -17.23
C THR A 126 9.54 13.38 -17.86
N ALA A 127 9.63 13.13 -19.17
CA ALA A 127 8.68 12.29 -19.89
C ALA A 127 8.65 10.84 -19.35
N VAL A 128 9.82 10.25 -19.09
CA VAL A 128 9.91 8.89 -18.53
C VAL A 128 9.31 8.85 -17.13
N ILE A 129 9.65 9.81 -16.27
CA ILE A 129 9.15 9.84 -14.89
C ILE A 129 7.63 10.05 -14.88
N LEU A 130 7.14 11.14 -15.49
CA LEU A 130 5.72 11.47 -15.51
C LEU A 130 4.90 10.40 -16.23
N GLY A 131 5.37 9.93 -17.38
CA GLY A 131 4.72 8.87 -18.14
C GLY A 131 4.57 7.59 -17.31
N ARG A 132 5.59 7.23 -16.53
CA ARG A 132 5.51 6.10 -15.59
C ARG A 132 4.54 6.37 -14.46
N GLU A 133 4.55 7.55 -13.82
CA GLU A 133 3.62 7.85 -12.71
C GLU A 133 2.15 7.76 -13.16
N LEU A 134 1.83 8.36 -14.30
CA LEU A 134 0.48 8.34 -14.87
C LEU A 134 0.13 6.94 -15.38
N GLY A 135 1.05 6.29 -16.10
CA GLY A 135 0.85 4.95 -16.67
C GLY A 135 0.56 3.89 -15.60
N ILE A 136 1.32 3.86 -14.50
CA ILE A 136 1.05 2.92 -13.40
C ILE A 136 -0.25 3.24 -12.68
N THR A 137 -0.64 4.51 -12.60
CA THR A 137 -1.92 4.92 -12.02
C THR A 137 -3.08 4.37 -12.85
N VAL A 138 -3.06 4.59 -14.17
CA VAL A 138 -4.07 4.07 -15.10
C VAL A 138 -4.09 2.54 -15.12
N LEU A 139 -2.91 1.90 -15.14
CA LEU A 139 -2.79 0.44 -15.11
C LEU A 139 -3.43 -0.15 -13.86
N ARG A 140 -3.22 0.46 -12.70
CA ARG A 140 -3.83 0.02 -11.44
C ARG A 140 -5.36 0.10 -11.50
N PHE A 141 -5.90 1.20 -12.03
CA PHE A 141 -7.34 1.33 -12.22
C PHE A 141 -7.90 0.29 -13.20
N TRP A 142 -7.17 -0.04 -14.26
CA TRP A 142 -7.63 -1.03 -15.24
C TRP A 142 -7.61 -2.47 -14.71
N VAL A 143 -6.63 -2.82 -13.86
CA VAL A 143 -6.45 -4.18 -13.35
C VAL A 143 -7.31 -4.47 -12.12
N ILE A 144 -7.85 -3.46 -11.44
CA ILE A 144 -8.64 -3.64 -10.20
C ILE A 144 -9.83 -4.60 -10.36
N ARG A 145 -10.40 -4.72 -11.57
CA ARG A 145 -11.46 -5.67 -11.91
C ARG A 145 -11.02 -7.15 -11.91
N PHE A 146 -9.72 -7.43 -12.01
CA PHE A 146 -9.15 -8.78 -12.06
C PHE A 146 -8.45 -9.16 -10.75
N GLY A 147 -8.22 -8.20 -9.85
CA GLY A 147 -7.61 -8.40 -8.55
C GLY A 147 -6.80 -7.19 -8.10
N VAL A 148 -6.33 -7.23 -6.86
CA VAL A 148 -5.52 -6.15 -6.27
C VAL A 148 -4.04 -6.49 -6.40
N ILE A 149 -3.26 -5.60 -7.04
CA ILE A 149 -1.81 -5.74 -7.11
C ILE A 149 -1.20 -5.34 -5.75
N PRO A 150 -0.46 -6.24 -5.07
CA PRO A 150 0.17 -5.91 -3.79
C PRO A 150 1.25 -4.83 -3.96
N ALA A 151 1.36 -3.94 -2.98
CA ALA A 151 2.33 -2.86 -3.01
C ALA A 151 3.77 -3.40 -2.91
N SER A 152 4.61 -3.12 -3.91
CA SER A 152 6.02 -3.49 -3.87
C SER A 152 6.84 -2.54 -2.98
N ARG A 153 7.83 -3.08 -2.25
CA ARG A 153 8.78 -2.28 -1.42
C ARG A 153 9.56 -1.26 -2.25
N GLY A 154 9.76 -1.52 -3.55
CA GLY A 154 10.46 -0.63 -4.48
C GLY A 154 9.79 0.75 -4.63
N GLY A 155 8.49 0.87 -4.35
CA GLY A 155 7.79 2.16 -4.39
C GLY A 155 8.36 3.18 -3.39
N LYS A 156 8.72 2.75 -2.18
CA LYS A 156 9.24 3.65 -1.13
C LYS A 156 10.61 4.23 -1.50
N LEU A 157 11.52 3.37 -1.96
CA LEU A 157 12.87 3.79 -2.33
C LEU A 157 12.83 4.73 -3.54
N LYS A 158 11.96 4.46 -4.50
CA LYS A 158 11.75 5.33 -5.66
C LYS A 158 11.31 6.72 -5.23
N THR A 159 10.28 6.85 -4.40
CA THR A 159 9.76 8.15 -3.95
C THR A 159 10.82 8.96 -3.21
N LEU A 160 11.59 8.30 -2.34
CA LEU A 160 12.71 8.96 -1.65
C LEU A 160 13.78 9.43 -2.65
N ALA A 161 14.23 8.56 -3.55
CA ALA A 161 15.25 8.90 -4.54
C ALA A 161 14.81 10.04 -5.46
N GLN A 162 13.57 10.01 -5.96
CA GLN A 162 13.01 11.08 -6.80
C GLN A 162 12.83 12.38 -6.03
N GLY A 163 12.31 12.35 -4.80
CA GLY A 163 12.13 13.54 -3.98
C GLY A 163 13.47 14.20 -3.62
N THR A 164 14.47 13.40 -3.25
CA THR A 164 15.83 13.91 -3.03
C THR A 164 16.43 14.45 -4.32
N ALA A 165 16.30 13.75 -5.45
CA ALA A 165 16.81 14.23 -6.73
C ALA A 165 16.18 15.57 -7.12
N ALA A 166 14.85 15.65 -7.14
CA ALA A 166 14.12 16.87 -7.48
C ALA A 166 14.47 18.02 -6.53
N GLY A 167 14.51 17.77 -5.21
CA GLY A 167 14.91 18.77 -4.23
C GLY A 167 16.33 19.30 -4.46
N MET A 168 17.29 18.42 -4.78
CA MET A 168 18.65 18.86 -5.12
C MET A 168 18.71 19.69 -6.40
N TYR A 169 17.83 19.44 -7.37
CA TYR A 169 17.73 20.28 -8.57
C TYR A 169 17.04 21.61 -8.28
N VAL A 170 16.01 21.65 -7.44
CA VAL A 170 15.33 22.91 -7.09
C VAL A 170 16.30 23.87 -6.39
N LEU A 171 17.15 23.35 -5.50
CA LEU A 171 18.19 24.14 -4.83
C LEU A 171 19.32 24.48 -5.82
N ALA A 172 19.77 25.75 -5.87
CA ALA A 172 20.94 26.14 -6.67
C ALA A 172 22.25 25.62 -6.04
N LEU A 173 22.50 24.32 -6.19
CA LEU A 173 23.71 23.66 -5.72
C LEU A 173 24.89 23.93 -6.66
N THR A 174 26.03 24.31 -6.09
CA THR A 174 27.30 24.49 -6.81
C THR A 174 28.34 23.45 -6.37
N GLY A 175 29.39 23.25 -7.18
CA GLY A 175 30.51 22.36 -6.84
C GLY A 175 30.14 20.87 -6.82
N PRO A 176 30.72 20.05 -5.92
CA PRO A 176 30.51 18.59 -5.89
C PRO A 176 29.04 18.16 -5.75
N LEU A 177 28.22 18.99 -5.09
CA LEU A 177 26.78 18.75 -4.93
C LEU A 177 26.03 18.84 -6.27
N ALA A 178 26.52 19.65 -7.22
CA ALA A 178 25.97 19.72 -8.57
C ALA A 178 26.25 18.44 -9.39
N THR A 179 27.36 17.76 -9.13
CA THR A 179 27.64 16.45 -9.72
C THR A 179 26.79 15.37 -9.05
N LEU A 180 26.64 15.44 -7.72
CA LEU A 180 25.86 14.47 -6.97
C LEU A 180 24.39 14.47 -7.39
N ARG A 181 23.76 15.63 -7.62
CA ARG A 181 22.35 15.70 -8.05
C ARG A 181 22.11 14.90 -9.34
N PHE A 182 23.06 14.91 -10.28
CA PHE A 182 22.95 14.14 -11.53
C PHE A 182 22.89 12.64 -11.25
N TRP A 183 23.80 12.13 -10.42
CA TRP A 183 23.82 10.70 -10.06
C TRP A 183 22.58 10.27 -9.29
N VAL A 184 22.11 11.11 -8.36
CA VAL A 184 20.87 10.84 -7.61
C VAL A 184 19.67 10.80 -8.55
N MET A 185 19.58 11.72 -9.52
CA MET A 185 18.54 11.69 -10.56
C MET A 185 18.67 10.46 -11.47
N ALA A 186 19.87 10.05 -11.86
CA ALA A 186 20.08 8.84 -12.65
C ALA A 186 19.58 7.59 -11.90
N VAL A 187 19.90 7.47 -10.61
CA VAL A 187 19.36 6.40 -9.74
C VAL A 187 17.83 6.48 -9.66
N ALA A 188 17.26 7.68 -9.51
CA ALA A 188 15.81 7.88 -9.49
C ALA A 188 15.14 7.40 -10.79
N VAL A 189 15.73 7.68 -11.95
CA VAL A 189 15.25 7.20 -13.26
C VAL A 189 15.33 5.68 -13.35
N VAL A 190 16.47 5.09 -12.99
CA VAL A 190 16.65 3.62 -13.02
C VAL A 190 15.62 2.93 -12.12
N LEU A 191 15.43 3.42 -10.89
CA LEU A 191 14.41 2.91 -9.98
C LEU A 191 13.00 3.09 -10.55
N THR A 192 12.73 4.21 -11.21
CA THR A 192 11.43 4.49 -11.82
C THR A 192 11.10 3.49 -12.92
N VAL A 193 12.06 3.21 -13.80
CA VAL A 193 11.92 2.24 -14.89
C VAL A 193 11.82 0.81 -14.33
N ALA A 194 12.74 0.41 -13.45
CA ALA A 194 12.76 -0.94 -12.87
C ALA A 194 11.44 -1.25 -12.15
N THR A 195 10.97 -0.34 -11.29
CA THR A 195 9.68 -0.52 -10.62
C THR A 195 8.51 -0.44 -11.58
N GLY A 196 8.59 0.35 -12.66
CA GLY A 196 7.56 0.39 -13.70
C GLY A 196 7.40 -0.96 -14.40
N LEU A 197 8.52 -1.58 -14.78
CA LEU A 197 8.56 -2.91 -15.39
C LEU A 197 7.99 -4.00 -14.46
N ASP A 198 8.36 -3.96 -13.17
CA ASP A 198 7.81 -4.88 -12.17
C ASP A 198 6.28 -4.79 -12.06
N TYR A 199 5.73 -3.56 -12.07
CA TYR A 199 4.28 -3.36 -12.04
C TYR A 199 3.60 -3.89 -13.30
N VAL A 200 4.18 -3.66 -14.48
CA VAL A 200 3.64 -4.19 -15.75
C VAL A 200 3.65 -5.72 -15.74
N ARG A 201 4.74 -6.35 -15.27
CA ARG A 201 4.80 -7.82 -15.14
C ARG A 201 3.70 -8.35 -14.23
N GLN A 202 3.49 -7.75 -13.06
CA GLN A 202 2.45 -8.15 -12.12
C GLN A 202 1.05 -7.98 -12.72
N ALA A 203 0.80 -6.87 -13.42
CA ALA A 203 -0.47 -6.62 -14.12
C ALA A 203 -0.76 -7.68 -15.20
N VAL A 204 0.25 -8.07 -15.98
CA VAL A 204 0.09 -9.10 -17.02
C VAL A 204 -0.21 -10.47 -16.42
N VAL A 205 0.50 -10.86 -15.36
CA VAL A 205 0.26 -12.13 -14.65
C VAL A 205 -1.16 -12.17 -14.08
N LEU A 206 -1.59 -11.11 -13.41
CA LEU A 206 -2.92 -11.03 -12.81
C LEU A 206 -4.04 -11.07 -13.85
N ARG A 207 -3.87 -10.37 -14.98
CA ARG A 207 -4.83 -10.44 -16.10
C ARG A 207 -4.93 -11.84 -16.70
N ARG A 208 -3.81 -12.56 -16.85
CA ARG A 208 -3.80 -13.93 -17.37
C ARG A 208 -4.53 -14.89 -16.44
N ALA A 209 -4.31 -14.77 -15.13
CA ALA A 209 -5.01 -15.56 -14.12
C ALA A 209 -6.52 -15.30 -14.12
N GLY A 210 -6.95 -14.03 -14.17
CA GLY A 210 -8.37 -13.67 -14.24
C GLY A 210 -9.08 -14.23 -15.47
N LEU A 211 -8.46 -14.11 -16.65
CA LEU A 211 -9.00 -14.69 -17.89
C LEU A 211 -9.03 -16.23 -17.88
N ALA A 212 -8.14 -16.89 -17.14
CA ALA A 212 -8.18 -18.34 -16.99
C ALA A 212 -9.36 -18.77 -16.09
N ALA A 213 -9.60 -18.05 -15.00
CA ALA A 213 -10.72 -18.30 -14.09
C ALA A 213 -12.08 -18.07 -14.78
N GLU A 214 -12.23 -17.00 -15.57
CA GLU A 214 -13.46 -16.75 -16.35
C GLU A 214 -13.74 -17.87 -17.36
N ARG A 215 -12.70 -18.44 -17.99
CA ARG A 215 -12.85 -19.56 -18.92
C ARG A 215 -13.21 -20.86 -18.22
N ALA A 216 -12.63 -21.13 -17.04
CA ALA A 216 -12.99 -22.29 -16.22
C ALA A 216 -14.47 -22.21 -15.80
N ALA A 217 -14.91 -21.07 -15.25
CA ALA A 217 -16.30 -20.86 -14.87
C ALA A 217 -17.29 -21.03 -16.03
N ARG A 218 -16.92 -20.58 -17.25
CA ARG A 218 -17.74 -20.80 -18.46
C ARG A 218 -17.80 -22.27 -18.90
N ARG A 219 -16.72 -23.03 -18.73
CA ARG A 219 -16.70 -24.47 -19.03
C ARG A 219 -17.57 -25.23 -18.04
N ASP A 220 -17.44 -24.93 -16.75
CA ASP A 220 -18.23 -25.57 -15.69
C ASP A 220 -19.74 -25.30 -15.87
N ALA A 221 -20.09 -24.07 -16.28
CA ALA A 221 -21.47 -23.72 -16.61
C ALA A 221 -21.99 -24.40 -17.89
N ALA A 222 -21.12 -24.70 -18.85
CA ALA A 222 -21.48 -25.43 -20.06
C ALA A 222 -21.61 -26.95 -19.82
N THR A 223 -20.97 -27.48 -18.79
CA THR A 223 -21.06 -28.88 -18.35
C THR A 223 -22.13 -29.10 -17.25
N GLY A 224 -23.18 -28.27 -17.24
CA GLY A 224 -24.32 -28.43 -16.32
C GLY A 224 -24.96 -29.84 -16.37
N PRO A 225 -25.74 -30.22 -15.34
CA PRO A 225 -25.96 -31.61 -14.89
C PRO A 225 -26.79 -32.54 -15.81
N GLU A 226 -26.96 -32.25 -17.10
CA GLU A 226 -27.79 -33.04 -18.02
C GLU A 226 -26.99 -33.81 -19.07
N GLY A 227 -26.02 -34.62 -18.63
CA GLY A 227 -25.16 -35.34 -19.55
C GLY A 227 -24.58 -36.68 -19.07
N THR A 228 -25.22 -37.37 -18.12
CA THR A 228 -24.90 -38.80 -17.86
C THR A 228 -26.15 -39.55 -17.39
N VAL A 229 -27.00 -39.93 -18.35
CA VAL A 229 -27.78 -41.15 -18.20
C VAL A 229 -26.92 -42.29 -18.73
N GLY A 230 -26.49 -43.17 -17.82
CA GLY A 230 -26.06 -44.53 -18.15
C GLY A 230 -24.56 -44.76 -18.27
N GLU A 231 -23.90 -45.07 -17.15
CA GLU A 231 -23.29 -46.41 -16.98
C GLU A 231 -23.02 -46.66 -15.49
N VAL A 232 -23.71 -47.64 -14.91
CA VAL A 232 -23.46 -48.10 -13.53
C VAL A 232 -22.34 -49.13 -13.59
N GLY A 233 -21.15 -48.76 -13.12
CA GLY A 233 -20.07 -49.68 -12.77
C GLY A 233 -19.75 -49.56 -11.27
N PRO A 234 -19.48 -50.67 -10.56
CA PRO A 234 -19.48 -50.68 -9.10
C PRO A 234 -18.26 -50.00 -8.48
N ALA A 235 -18.49 -49.51 -7.26
CA ALA A 235 -17.61 -48.73 -6.38
C ALA A 235 -16.30 -49.41 -5.95
N VAL A 236 -15.35 -48.59 -5.44
CA VAL A 236 -14.39 -48.77 -4.28
C VAL A 236 -13.22 -47.73 -4.43
N PRO A 237 -12.59 -47.16 -3.35
CA PRO A 237 -13.04 -45.90 -2.76
C PRO A 237 -11.94 -44.81 -2.62
N THR A 238 -12.38 -43.59 -2.31
CA THR A 238 -11.73 -42.53 -1.51
C THR A 238 -10.20 -42.37 -1.51
N ALA A 239 -9.72 -41.32 -2.19
CA ALA A 239 -8.55 -40.56 -1.77
C ALA A 239 -8.91 -39.05 -1.76
N THR A 240 -8.82 -38.44 -0.58
CA THR A 240 -9.18 -37.06 -0.29
C THR A 240 -8.22 -36.06 -0.96
N ALA A 241 -8.79 -35.09 -1.67
CA ALA A 241 -8.10 -33.94 -2.21
C ALA A 241 -7.62 -33.01 -1.07
N SER A 242 -6.46 -33.30 -0.50
CA SER A 242 -5.73 -32.37 0.39
C SER A 242 -4.21 -32.38 0.21
N GLU A 243 -3.64 -33.20 -0.69
CA GLU A 243 -2.18 -33.32 -0.85
C GLU A 243 -1.63 -32.90 -2.23
N ALA A 244 -2.48 -32.58 -3.21
CA ALA A 244 -2.01 -32.22 -4.55
C ALA A 244 -1.44 -30.80 -4.68
N LEU A 245 -1.46 -29.97 -3.63
CA LEU A 245 -0.93 -28.59 -3.66
C LEU A 245 0.49 -28.43 -3.07
N VAL A 246 1.15 -29.51 -2.62
CA VAL A 246 2.50 -29.44 -2.02
C VAL A 246 3.59 -30.04 -2.92
N ALA A 247 3.24 -30.78 -3.99
CA ALA A 247 4.22 -31.53 -4.78
C ALA A 247 4.76 -30.83 -6.06
N THR A 248 4.40 -29.57 -6.35
CA THR A 248 4.97 -28.82 -7.50
C THR A 248 5.66 -27.51 -7.08
N ALA A 249 6.38 -27.55 -5.95
CA ALA A 249 7.26 -26.47 -5.50
C ALA A 249 8.67 -26.96 -5.13
N ALA A 250 9.05 -28.17 -5.56
CA ALA A 250 10.35 -28.77 -5.31
C ALA A 250 11.01 -29.28 -6.60
N SER A 251 11.15 -28.41 -7.61
CA SER A 251 12.05 -28.66 -8.74
C SER A 251 12.32 -27.36 -9.52
N ALA A 252 13.10 -26.45 -8.93
CA ALA A 252 13.87 -25.41 -9.64
C ALA A 252 14.72 -24.60 -8.64
N ALA A 253 15.63 -25.26 -7.93
CA ALA A 253 16.74 -24.59 -7.26
C ALA A 253 17.99 -25.43 -7.49
N GLY A 254 18.81 -25.01 -8.46
CA GLY A 254 20.14 -25.56 -8.69
C GLY A 254 21.08 -25.26 -7.50
N PRO A 255 22.16 -26.02 -7.36
CA PRO A 255 23.04 -25.94 -6.20
C PRO A 255 23.95 -24.72 -6.31
N ALA A 256 23.83 -23.79 -5.35
CA ALA A 256 24.87 -22.80 -5.10
C ALA A 256 25.68 -23.24 -3.86
N GLU A 257 26.98 -23.26 -4.04
CA GLU A 257 28.02 -23.72 -3.13
C GLU A 257 27.91 -23.07 -1.74
N ARG A 258 28.06 -23.89 -0.69
CA ARG A 258 28.29 -23.45 0.68
C ARG A 258 29.79 -23.36 0.91
N THR A 259 30.35 -22.17 0.83
CA THR A 259 31.56 -21.81 1.59
C THR A 259 31.12 -21.10 2.86
N GLY A 260 31.62 -21.60 3.99
CA GLY A 260 31.21 -21.18 5.33
C GLY A 260 31.55 -19.74 5.66
N GLU A 261 30.77 -19.20 6.60
CA GLU A 261 31.21 -18.45 7.80
C GLU A 261 29.94 -17.89 8.46
N ALA A 262 29.61 -18.36 9.67
CA ALA A 262 28.45 -17.87 10.41
C ALA A 262 28.80 -16.53 11.09
N PRO A 263 27.95 -15.49 11.03
CA PRO A 263 28.25 -14.22 11.65
C PRO A 263 28.24 -14.31 13.19
N PRO A 264 29.18 -13.63 13.89
CA PRO A 264 29.49 -13.82 15.32
C PRO A 264 28.36 -13.44 16.30
N ALA A 265 27.31 -12.74 15.84
CA ALA A 265 26.25 -12.23 16.71
C ALA A 265 25.24 -13.31 17.20
N ALA A 266 25.23 -14.51 16.59
CA ALA A 266 24.32 -15.58 17.00
C ALA A 266 24.87 -16.45 18.14
N ALA A 267 26.20 -16.55 18.28
CA ALA A 267 26.85 -17.36 19.31
C ALA A 267 26.80 -16.69 20.69
N GLU A 268 26.96 -15.37 20.77
CA GLU A 268 26.88 -14.62 22.04
C GLU A 268 25.48 -14.65 22.67
N ARG A 269 24.42 -14.59 21.85
CA ARG A 269 23.03 -14.62 22.34
C ARG A 269 22.64 -15.99 22.91
N ALA A 270 23.23 -17.06 22.39
CA ALA A 270 23.02 -18.41 22.92
C ALA A 270 23.76 -18.63 24.26
N GLY A 271 24.89 -17.94 24.48
CA GLY A 271 25.62 -17.97 25.75
C GLY A 271 24.86 -17.25 26.87
N GLN A 272 24.42 -16.01 26.62
CA GLN A 272 23.73 -15.18 27.62
C GLN A 272 22.38 -15.77 28.08
N ALA A 273 21.66 -16.46 27.20
CA ALA A 273 20.41 -17.14 27.55
C ALA A 273 20.62 -18.37 28.47
N ARG A 274 21.79 -19.01 28.40
CA ARG A 274 22.14 -20.15 29.26
C ARG A 274 22.58 -19.70 30.65
N GLU A 275 23.31 -18.60 30.74
CA GLU A 275 23.70 -17.99 32.03
C GLU A 275 22.48 -17.50 32.83
N GLN A 276 21.55 -16.78 32.19
CA GLN A 276 20.33 -16.31 32.87
C GLN A 276 19.42 -17.45 33.35
N SER A 277 19.43 -18.60 32.65
CA SER A 277 18.66 -19.77 33.06
C SER A 277 19.26 -20.48 34.28
N GLN A 278 20.59 -20.44 34.44
CA GLN A 278 21.27 -21.02 35.61
C GLN A 278 21.14 -20.13 36.86
N GLU A 279 21.18 -18.81 36.69
CA GLU A 279 20.96 -17.85 37.78
C GLU A 279 19.52 -17.94 38.34
N ALA A 280 18.52 -18.07 37.46
CA ALA A 280 17.13 -18.25 37.86
C ALA A 280 16.85 -19.60 38.56
N ALA A 281 17.63 -20.64 38.25
CA ALA A 281 17.54 -21.94 38.92
C ALA A 281 18.21 -21.92 40.31
N GLY A 282 19.33 -21.22 40.47
CA GLY A 282 20.02 -21.08 41.75
C GLY A 282 19.23 -20.27 42.79
N ALA A 283 18.51 -19.22 42.36
CA ALA A 283 17.70 -18.39 43.26
C ALA A 283 16.50 -19.13 43.90
N ARG A 284 16.04 -20.24 43.31
CA ARG A 284 14.92 -21.03 43.86
C ARG A 284 15.32 -22.05 44.94
N GLN A 285 16.61 -22.34 45.11
CA GLN A 285 17.08 -23.29 46.12
C GLN A 285 17.54 -22.64 47.44
N GLY A 286 17.71 -21.31 47.50
CA GLY A 286 18.20 -20.60 48.69
C GLY A 286 17.13 -20.02 49.64
N GLY A 287 15.84 -20.16 49.34
CA GLY A 287 14.75 -19.49 50.08
C GLY A 287 14.08 -20.32 51.18
N GLY A 288 14.72 -21.40 51.64
CA GLY A 288 14.07 -22.46 52.44
C GLY A 288 14.64 -22.68 53.84
N GLU A 289 15.22 -21.67 54.50
CA GLU A 289 15.72 -21.85 55.88
C GLU A 289 15.68 -20.53 56.65
N THR A 290 14.57 -20.26 57.34
CA THR A 290 14.49 -19.49 58.62
C THR A 290 13.04 -19.29 59.07
N ARG A 291 12.52 -20.20 59.90
CA ARG A 291 11.57 -19.88 60.99
C ARG A 291 11.37 -21.09 61.89
N ARG A 292 12.10 -21.12 63.01
CA ARG A 292 11.67 -21.66 64.29
C ARG A 292 12.09 -20.68 65.37
#